data_AF-A0A3M0S239-F1
#
_entry.id   AF-A0A3M0S239-F1
#
_cell.length_a   1.000
_cell.length_b   1.000
_cell.length_c   1.000
_cell.angle_alpha   90.00
_cell.angle_beta   90.00
_cell.angle_gamma   90.00
#
_symmetry.space_group_name_H-M   'P 1'
#
loop_
_entity.id
_entity.type
_entity.pdbx_description
1 polymer ?
#
loop_
_entity_poly.entity_id
_entity_poly.type
_entity_poly.pdbx_seq_one_letter_code
_entity_poly.pdbx_strand_id
1 'polypeptide(L)'
;MNYKRSQQILFAETFLFYTIKLCLRMIVNKVVASIILLIVAAVNFFGITSTPKVIIEIFFINLVLLVLYVGISVSNVDVTNLSHVFGSGITGIVTDARLFFRCFDDFQRMAIMSNTIKNPQKSIPFSIIG
;
A
#
# COMPACT_ATOMS: atom_id res chain seq x y z
N MET A 1 3.47 52.82 -5.48
CA MET A 1 3.59 51.54 -4.75
C MET A 1 4.37 50.57 -5.64
N ASN A 2 5.53 50.09 -5.19
CA ASN A 2 6.59 49.54 -6.04
C ASN A 2 6.21 48.15 -6.60
N TYR A 3 5.97 48.06 -7.92
CA TYR A 3 5.50 46.85 -8.63
C TYR A 3 6.35 45.61 -8.33
N LYS A 4 7.67 45.79 -8.13
CA LYS A 4 8.62 44.73 -7.80
C LYS A 4 8.40 44.13 -6.40
N ARG A 5 7.88 44.92 -5.45
CA ARG A 5 7.58 44.48 -4.07
C ARG A 5 6.26 43.71 -4.01
N SER A 6 5.28 44.07 -4.86
CA SER A 6 3.99 43.37 -4.95
C SER A 6 4.12 41.95 -5.53
N GLN A 7 4.99 41.75 -6.53
CA GLN A 7 5.24 40.44 -7.13
C GLN A 7 5.96 39.49 -6.14
N GLN A 8 6.93 39.99 -5.39
CA GLN A 8 7.67 39.21 -4.37
C GLN A 8 6.74 38.71 -3.24
N ILE A 9 5.77 39.51 -2.82
CA ILE A 9 4.79 39.14 -1.79
C ILE A 9 3.85 38.04 -2.31
N LEU A 10 3.43 38.11 -3.58
CA LEU A 10 2.54 37.11 -4.19
C LEU A 10 3.20 35.73 -4.29
N PHE A 11 4.50 35.68 -4.64
CA PHE A 11 5.28 34.44 -4.67
C PHE A 11 5.49 33.83 -3.28
N ALA A 12 5.69 34.66 -2.26
CA ALA A 12 5.83 34.19 -0.88
C ALA A 12 4.54 33.54 -0.34
N GLU A 13 3.39 34.15 -0.61
CA GLU A 13 2.06 33.63 -0.22
C GLU A 13 1.75 32.29 -0.91
N THR A 14 2.08 32.15 -2.21
CA THR A 14 1.86 30.88 -2.94
C THR A 14 2.78 29.76 -2.46
N PHE A 15 4.05 30.08 -2.15
CA PHE A 15 5.00 29.12 -1.59
C PHE A 15 4.59 28.64 -0.19
N LEU A 16 4.09 29.55 0.65
CA LEU A 16 3.59 29.24 1.98
C LEU A 16 2.35 28.33 1.91
N PHE A 17 1.39 28.64 1.05
CA PHE A 17 0.20 27.81 0.82
C PHE A 17 0.55 26.41 0.30
N TYR A 18 1.52 26.30 -0.60
CA TYR A 18 1.95 25.00 -1.15
C TYR A 18 2.67 24.15 -0.11
N THR A 19 3.56 24.75 0.68
CA THR A 19 4.27 24.08 1.77
C THR A 19 3.31 23.63 2.88
N ILE A 20 2.31 24.46 3.21
CA ILE A 20 1.23 24.11 4.14
C ILE A 20 0.37 22.97 3.60
N LYS A 21 -0.01 22.96 2.31
CA LYS A 21 -0.73 21.83 1.69
C LYS A 21 0.06 20.52 1.73
N LEU A 22 1.37 20.58 1.51
CA LEU A 22 2.25 19.40 1.55
C LEU A 22 2.39 18.85 2.98
N CYS A 23 2.55 19.75 3.96
CA CYS A 23 2.60 19.40 5.37
C CYS A 23 1.24 18.85 5.86
N LEU A 24 0.13 19.50 5.48
CA LEU A 24 -1.23 19.07 5.79
C LEU A 24 -1.54 17.70 5.19
N ARG A 25 -1.09 17.39 3.96
CA ARG A 25 -1.23 16.06 3.36
C ARG A 25 -0.48 14.97 4.13
N MET A 26 0.72 15.26 4.66
CA MET A 26 1.42 14.34 5.56
C MET A 26 0.73 14.17 6.92
N ILE A 27 0.21 15.26 7.51
CA ILE A 27 -0.53 15.20 8.78
C ILE A 27 -1.86 14.46 8.60
N VAL A 28 -2.64 14.78 7.55
CA VAL A 28 -3.92 14.14 7.24
C VAL A 28 -3.71 12.64 7.06
N ASN A 29 -2.67 12.22 6.35
CA ASN A 29 -2.36 10.79 6.22
C ASN A 29 -2.07 10.13 7.57
N LYS A 30 -1.37 10.82 8.48
CA LYS A 30 -1.08 10.30 9.84
C LYS A 30 -2.30 10.29 10.74
N VAL A 31 -3.14 11.33 10.69
CA VAL A 31 -4.38 11.44 11.47
C VAL A 31 -5.40 10.41 10.99
N VAL A 32 -5.58 10.28 9.68
CA VAL A 32 -6.44 9.25 9.08
C VAL A 32 -5.94 7.86 9.41
N ALA A 33 -4.63 7.59 9.31
CA ALA A 33 -4.06 6.30 9.70
C ALA A 33 -4.27 6.00 11.20
N SER A 34 -4.13 7.00 12.07
CA SER A 34 -4.39 6.87 13.51
C SER A 34 -5.86 6.57 13.81
N ILE A 35 -6.78 7.26 13.13
CA ILE A 35 -8.22 7.02 13.25
C ILE A 35 -8.58 5.60 12.78
N ILE A 36 -8.06 5.17 11.63
CA ILE A 36 -8.27 3.82 11.12
C ILE A 36 -7.71 2.78 12.10
N LEU A 37 -6.52 3.01 12.65
CA LEU A 37 -5.92 2.13 13.65
C LEU A 37 -6.80 2.03 14.91
N LEU A 38 -7.34 3.15 15.40
CA LEU A 38 -8.26 3.17 16.54
C LEU A 38 -9.57 2.42 16.24
N ILE A 39 -10.12 2.57 15.03
CA ILE A 39 -11.32 1.84 14.60
C ILE A 39 -11.02 0.33 14.56
N VAL A 40 -9.92 -0.08 13.94
CA VAL A 40 -9.52 -1.49 13.87
C VAL A 40 -9.27 -2.05 15.27
N ALA A 41 -8.60 -1.30 16.14
CA ALA A 41 -8.36 -1.68 17.53
C ALA A 41 -9.68 -1.82 18.32
N ALA A 42 -10.63 -0.90 18.14
CA ALA A 42 -11.95 -0.97 18.75
C ALA A 42 -12.71 -2.21 18.26
N VAL A 43 -12.74 -2.45 16.94
CA VAL A 43 -13.34 -3.65 16.32
C VAL A 43 -12.72 -4.93 16.87
N ASN A 44 -11.39 -4.96 17.03
CA ASN A 44 -10.69 -6.11 17.61
C ASN A 44 -11.05 -6.31 19.10
N PHE A 45 -11.26 -5.22 19.86
CA PHE A 45 -11.67 -5.29 21.27
C PHE A 45 -13.10 -5.84 21.44
N PHE A 46 -14.01 -5.58 20.51
CA PHE A 46 -15.35 -6.17 20.49
C PHE A 46 -15.37 -7.67 20.15
N GLY A 47 -14.22 -8.29 19.89
CA GLY A 47 -14.10 -9.74 19.75
C GLY A 47 -14.81 -10.30 18.52
N ILE A 48 -14.87 -9.51 17.43
CA ILE A 48 -15.44 -9.98 16.17
C ILE A 48 -14.63 -11.18 15.69
N THR A 49 -15.23 -12.37 15.81
CA THR A 49 -14.66 -13.62 15.30
C THR A 49 -14.73 -13.55 13.78
N SER A 50 -13.60 -13.18 13.17
CA SER A 50 -13.47 -13.14 11.71
C SER A 50 -13.71 -14.54 11.17
N THR A 51 -14.86 -14.73 10.51
CA THR A 51 -15.22 -16.01 9.92
C THR A 51 -14.31 -16.24 8.71
N PRO A 52 -13.66 -17.42 8.59
CA PRO A 52 -12.76 -17.72 7.47
C PRO A 52 -13.38 -17.45 6.08
N LYS A 53 -14.71 -17.59 5.96
CA LYS A 53 -15.48 -17.29 4.75
C LYS A 53 -15.32 -15.84 4.27
N VAL A 54 -15.39 -14.87 5.19
CA VAL A 54 -15.29 -13.44 4.85
C VAL A 54 -13.91 -13.09 4.30
N ILE A 55 -12.85 -13.67 4.88
CA ILE A 55 -11.47 -13.46 4.43
C ILE A 55 -11.29 -14.03 3.01
N ILE A 56 -11.84 -15.21 2.75
CA ILE A 56 -11.80 -15.86 1.43
C ILE A 56 -12.58 -15.02 0.39
N GLU A 57 -13.76 -14.52 0.74
CA GLU A 57 -14.57 -13.65 -0.13
C GLU A 57 -13.82 -12.38 -0.52
N ILE A 58 -13.20 -11.69 0.45
CA ILE A 58 -12.40 -10.49 0.20
C ILE A 58 -11.21 -10.81 -0.71
N PHE A 59 -10.55 -11.96 -0.51
CA PHE A 59 -9.46 -12.41 -1.38
C PHE A 59 -9.93 -12.58 -2.84
N PHE A 60 -11.06 -13.26 -3.06
CA PHE A 60 -11.61 -13.42 -4.41
C PHE A 60 -11.98 -12.09 -5.06
N ILE A 61 -12.58 -11.16 -4.30
CA ILE A 61 -12.93 -9.82 -4.80
C ILE A 61 -11.66 -9.09 -5.25
N ASN A 62 -10.59 -9.11 -4.44
CA ASN A 62 -9.32 -8.50 -4.80
C ASN A 62 -8.68 -9.16 -6.04
N LEU A 63 -8.78 -10.48 -6.17
CA LEU A 63 -8.28 -11.22 -7.33
C LEU A 63 -9.04 -10.84 -8.61
N VAL A 64 -10.37 -10.76 -8.54
CA VAL A 64 -11.23 -10.32 -9.65
C VAL A 64 -10.88 -8.88 -10.05
N LEU A 65 -10.75 -7.99 -9.07
CA LEU A 65 -10.38 -6.60 -9.32
C LEU A 65 -8.99 -6.49 -9.96
N LEU A 66 -8.03 -7.30 -9.52
CA LEU A 66 -6.69 -7.37 -10.10
C LEU A 66 -6.74 -7.82 -11.56
N VAL A 67 -7.46 -8.91 -11.87
CA VAL A 67 -7.60 -9.42 -13.24
C VAL A 67 -8.28 -8.40 -14.14
N LEU A 68 -9.35 -7.75 -13.65
CA LEU A 68 -10.05 -6.70 -14.38
C LEU A 68 -9.12 -5.50 -14.66
N TYR A 69 -8.36 -5.08 -13.65
CA TYR A 69 -7.40 -3.99 -13.79
C TYR A 69 -6.32 -4.32 -14.83
N VAL A 70 -5.72 -5.51 -14.76
CA VAL A 70 -4.70 -5.95 -15.73
C VAL A 70 -5.30 -6.02 -17.13
N GLY A 71 -6.50 -6.59 -17.30
CA GLY A 71 -7.16 -6.68 -18.60
C GLY A 71 -7.41 -5.32 -19.27
N ILE A 72 -7.84 -4.32 -18.49
CA ILE A 72 -8.06 -2.96 -19.00
C ILE A 72 -6.73 -2.23 -19.22
N SER A 73 -5.78 -2.40 -18.31
CA SER A 73 -4.51 -1.67 -18.31
C SER A 73 -3.61 -2.08 -19.47
N VAL A 74 -3.54 -3.37 -19.82
CA VAL A 74 -2.65 -3.89 -20.89
C VAL A 74 -2.86 -3.18 -22.24
N SER A 75 -4.10 -2.80 -22.57
CA SER A 75 -4.40 -2.12 -23.83
C SER A 75 -3.88 -0.68 -23.91
N ASN A 76 -3.55 -0.07 -22.76
CA ASN A 76 -3.08 1.31 -22.64
C ASN A 76 -1.58 1.39 -22.27
N VAL A 77 -0.85 0.27 -22.29
CA VAL A 77 0.57 0.26 -21.95
C VAL A 77 1.38 0.76 -23.14
N ASP A 78 2.00 1.92 -22.99
CA ASP A 78 3.01 2.41 -23.91
C ASP A 78 4.35 1.74 -23.60
N VAL A 79 4.85 0.96 -24.56
CA VAL A 79 6.08 0.16 -24.48
C VAL A 79 7.32 1.03 -24.25
N THR A 80 7.27 2.32 -24.61
CA THR A 80 8.39 3.24 -24.39
C THR A 80 8.66 3.52 -22.90
N ASN A 81 7.65 3.39 -22.03
CA ASN A 81 7.81 3.53 -20.58
C ASN A 81 8.58 2.36 -19.94
N LEU A 82 8.68 1.22 -20.63
CA LEU A 82 9.44 0.05 -20.17
C LEU A 82 10.93 0.14 -20.53
N SER A 83 11.36 1.16 -21.28
CA SER A 83 12.75 1.29 -21.74
C SER A 83 13.73 1.72 -20.63
N HIS A 84 13.24 2.34 -19.55
CA HIS A 84 14.03 2.84 -18.42
C HIS A 84 14.12 1.86 -17.24
N VAL A 85 14.38 0.57 -17.52
CA VAL A 85 14.45 -0.49 -16.48
C VAL A 85 15.53 -0.21 -15.42
N PHE A 86 16.61 0.48 -15.79
CA PHE A 86 17.75 0.78 -14.91
C PHE A 86 17.84 2.27 -14.50
N GLY A 87 16.75 3.03 -14.61
CA GLY A 87 16.79 4.50 -14.47
C GLY A 87 17.49 5.04 -13.21
N SER A 88 17.25 4.45 -12.04
CA SER A 88 17.83 4.87 -10.75
C SER A 88 19.15 4.16 -10.38
N GLY A 89 19.68 3.31 -11.26
CA GLY A 89 20.87 2.49 -11.01
C GLY A 89 20.62 1.31 -10.05
N ILE A 90 21.67 0.51 -9.81
CA ILE A 90 21.61 -0.72 -8.99
C ILE A 90 21.16 -0.44 -7.55
N THR A 91 21.51 0.72 -7.00
CA THR A 91 21.13 1.14 -5.64
C THR A 91 19.62 1.39 -5.50
N GLY A 92 18.99 1.93 -6.54
CA GLY A 92 17.53 2.09 -6.59
C GLY A 92 16.82 0.73 -6.61
N ILE A 93 17.30 -0.20 -7.45
CA ILE A 93 16.76 -1.56 -7.53
C ILE A 93 16.82 -2.28 -6.18
N VAL A 94 17.93 -2.17 -5.44
CA VAL A 94 18.06 -2.79 -4.11
C VAL A 94 17.12 -2.14 -3.08
N THR A 95 16.93 -0.83 -3.15
CA THR A 95 16.00 -0.09 -2.27
C THR A 95 14.56 -0.51 -2.53
N ASP A 96 14.17 -0.64 -3.80
CA ASP A 96 12.83 -1.05 -4.20
C ASP A 96 12.60 -2.55 -3.97
N ALA A 97 13.63 -3.38 -4.14
CA ALA A 97 13.58 -4.80 -3.82
C ALA A 97 13.24 -5.05 -2.33
N ARG A 98 13.71 -4.18 -1.42
CA ARG A 98 13.33 -4.23 -0.01
C ARG A 98 11.82 -3.97 0.19
N LEU A 99 11.23 -3.06 -0.59
CA LEU A 99 9.79 -2.81 -0.54
C LEU A 99 9.03 -4.02 -1.09
N PHE A 100 9.49 -4.59 -2.20
CA PHE A 100 8.90 -5.80 -2.79
C PHE A 100 8.99 -7.00 -1.84
N PHE A 101 10.09 -7.15 -1.10
CA PHE A 101 10.26 -8.23 -0.12
C PHE A 101 9.16 -8.22 0.96
N ARG A 102 8.63 -7.04 1.32
CA ARG A 102 7.53 -6.92 2.30
C ARG A 102 6.23 -7.56 1.81
N CYS A 103 6.02 -7.70 0.51
CA CYS A 103 4.84 -8.40 -0.03
C CYS A 103 4.81 -9.89 0.34
N PHE A 104 5.95 -10.49 0.73
CA PHE A 104 6.04 -11.89 1.16
C PHE A 104 5.89 -12.09 2.68
N ASP A 105 5.79 -11.02 3.47
CA ASP A 105 5.71 -11.11 4.94
C ASP A 105 4.45 -11.83 5.43
N ASP A 106 3.37 -11.79 4.64
CA ASP A 106 2.07 -12.38 4.98
C ASP A 106 2.11 -13.90 5.21
N PHE A 107 3.13 -14.60 4.70
CA PHE A 107 3.24 -16.05 4.89
C PHE A 107 3.51 -16.48 6.34
N GLN A 108 4.14 -15.62 7.15
CA GLN A 108 4.44 -15.93 8.54
C GLN A 108 3.17 -16.11 9.39
N ARG A 109 2.09 -15.40 9.04
CA ARG A 109 0.79 -15.52 9.71
C ARG A 109 0.24 -16.95 9.64
N MET A 110 0.46 -17.65 8.53
CA MET A 110 0.02 -19.04 8.38
C MET A 110 0.75 -19.99 9.33
N ALA A 111 2.04 -19.76 9.58
CA ALA A 111 2.83 -20.57 10.52
C ALA A 111 2.35 -20.38 11.97
N ILE A 112 2.01 -19.14 12.36
CA ILE A 112 1.49 -18.82 13.70
C ILE A 112 0.12 -19.49 13.93
N MET A 113 -0.70 -19.64 12.89
CA MET A 113 -1.99 -20.32 12.95
C MET A 113 -1.90 -21.86 12.81
N SER A 114 -0.71 -22.46 12.86
CA SER A 114 -0.53 -23.91 12.69
C SER A 114 -1.41 -24.77 13.61
N ASN A 115 -1.71 -24.30 14.83
CA ASN A 115 -2.54 -25.01 15.80
C ASN A 115 -4.04 -25.07 15.43
N THR A 116 -4.53 -24.22 14.54
CA THR A 116 -5.94 -24.21 14.08
C THR A 116 -6.13 -24.88 12.72
N ILE A 117 -5.01 -25.24 12.06
CA ILE A 117 -5.00 -25.83 10.73
C ILE A 117 -5.02 -27.35 10.84
N LYS A 118 -5.85 -28.00 10.01
CA LYS A 118 -5.90 -29.46 9.91
C LYS A 118 -4.59 -29.97 9.26
N ASN A 119 -3.86 -30.82 9.97
CA ASN A 119 -2.60 -31.44 9.52
C ASN A 119 -1.52 -30.42 9.10
N PRO A 120 -1.00 -29.58 10.02
CA PRO A 120 -0.10 -28.48 9.69
C PRO A 120 1.21 -28.92 9.03
N GLN A 121 1.73 -30.10 9.38
CA GLN A 121 2.97 -30.65 8.82
C GLN A 121 2.92 -30.85 7.30
N LYS A 122 1.73 -31.06 6.72
CA LYS A 122 1.55 -31.21 5.27
C LYS A 122 0.92 -29.97 4.65
N SER A 123 -0.05 -29.36 5.34
CA SER A 123 -0.83 -28.24 4.80
C SER A 123 -0.01 -26.94 4.71
N ILE A 124 0.85 -26.63 5.68
CA ILE A 124 1.65 -25.39 5.68
C ILE A 124 2.68 -25.37 4.54
N PRO A 125 3.54 -26.39 4.36
CA PRO A 125 4.50 -26.37 3.26
C PRO A 125 3.81 -26.36 1.88
N PHE A 126 2.67 -27.07 1.75
CA PHE A 126 1.86 -27.02 0.54
C PHE A 126 1.34 -25.61 0.27
N SER A 127 0.74 -24.93 1.27
CA SER A 127 0.22 -23.57 1.09
C SER A 127 1.29 -22.51 0.79
N ILE A 128 2.55 -22.71 1.16
CA ILE A 128 3.64 -21.77 0.88
C ILE A 128 4.19 -21.95 -0.54
N ILE A 129 4.30 -23.20 -0.99
CA ILE A 129 4.83 -23.54 -2.31
C ILE A 129 3.75 -23.37 -3.39
N GLY A 130 2.49 -23.65 -3.03
CA GLY A 130 1.38 -23.87 -3.96
C GLY A 130 1.12 -25.35 -4.16
#